data_AF-A0A958VUY3-F1
#
_entry.id   AF-A0A958VUY3-F1
#
_cell.length_a   1.000
_cell.length_b   1.000
_cell.length_c   1.000
_cell.angle_alpha   90.00
_cell.angle_beta   90.00
_cell.angle_gamma   90.00
#
_symmetry.space_group_name_H-M   'P 1'
#
loop_
_entity.id
_entity.type
_entity.pdbx_description
1 polymer ?
#
loop_
_entity_poly.entity_id
_entity_poly.type
_entity_poly.pdbx_seq_one_letter_code
_entity_poly.pdbx_strand_id
1 'polypeptide(L)'
;MILRISFFVSLVGLLASCDLGLNKQAELQKEVDSLKSELLTNQQVAETLNEVGVLLDSIDNNRNLLRTDMLEGTSYDQYVSRMHDLQDYVKTTEAKILALEASAKSSKSTSRNYASTIKKLKSELEDRNSELAVLQEQVTRYRNENDNLVHTVELQKAELSERLAQLDSSGNQIITLENQIDQMIVQSKIDQGEAYFLRAQAVETVADKTRFAPRKKRETREEALELYRLAAFYGKSEAEPKIEELKGKI
;
A
#
# COMPACT_ATOMS: atom_id res chain seq x y z
N MET A 1 16.62 -117.47 40.53
CA MET A 1 16.16 -116.18 41.12
C MET A 1 16.46 -115.03 40.14
N ILE A 2 15.91 -115.10 38.92
CA ILE A 2 16.11 -114.10 37.84
C ILE A 2 14.81 -114.08 37.04
N LEU A 3 13.74 -113.47 37.55
CA LEU A 3 12.50 -113.34 36.78
C LEU A 3 11.51 -112.31 37.35
N ARG A 4 11.96 -111.09 37.72
CA ARG A 4 11.03 -110.02 38.19
C ARG A 4 11.46 -108.57 37.89
N ILE A 5 12.17 -108.30 36.79
CA ILE A 5 12.58 -106.91 36.47
C ILE A 5 12.14 -106.42 35.07
N SER A 6 11.51 -107.26 34.23
CA SER A 6 11.21 -106.87 32.84
C SER A 6 9.89 -106.14 32.57
N PHE A 7 9.07 -105.79 33.58
CA PHE A 7 7.73 -105.22 33.31
C PHE A 7 7.55 -103.73 33.62
N PHE A 8 8.57 -103.03 34.14
CA PHE A 8 8.45 -101.61 34.52
C PHE A 8 9.04 -100.61 33.50
N VAL A 9 9.58 -101.08 32.38
CA VAL A 9 10.29 -100.21 31.41
C VAL A 9 9.40 -99.71 30.26
N SER A 10 8.17 -100.25 30.10
CA SER A 10 7.32 -99.89 28.95
C SER A 10 6.33 -98.73 29.17
N LEU A 11 6.24 -98.13 30.37
CA LEU A 11 5.27 -97.07 30.69
C LEU A 11 5.88 -95.65 30.81
N VAL A 12 7.21 -95.54 30.88
CA VAL A 12 7.90 -94.23 31.02
C VAL A 12 8.30 -93.63 29.65
N GLY A 13 8.20 -94.40 28.57
CA GLY A 13 8.54 -93.94 27.20
C GLY A 13 7.49 -93.05 26.50
N LEU A 14 6.29 -92.87 27.06
CA LEU A 14 5.21 -92.08 26.45
C LEU A 14 5.07 -90.65 27.00
N LEU A 15 5.84 -90.26 28.02
CA LEU A 15 5.84 -88.88 28.56
C LEU A 15 7.01 -88.03 28.06
N ALA A 16 8.04 -88.63 27.43
CA ALA A 16 9.19 -87.91 26.88
C ALA A 16 8.98 -87.37 25.45
N SER A 17 7.82 -87.63 24.83
CA SER A 17 7.48 -87.14 23.48
C SER A 17 6.62 -85.87 23.46
N CYS A 18 6.20 -85.33 24.62
CA CYS A 18 5.49 -84.04 24.70
C CYS A 18 6.42 -82.83 24.93
N ASP A 19 7.69 -83.02 25.30
CA ASP A 19 8.58 -81.90 25.67
C ASP A 19 9.24 -81.20 24.45
N LEU A 20 9.20 -81.84 23.28
CA LEU A 20 9.61 -81.23 22.00
C LEU A 20 8.54 -80.29 21.39
N GLY A 21 7.27 -80.40 21.84
CA GLY A 21 6.19 -79.52 21.40
C GLY A 21 6.18 -78.18 22.13
N LEU A 22 6.46 -78.18 23.44
CA LEU A 22 6.41 -77.01 24.31
C LEU A 22 7.40 -75.90 23.92
N ASN A 23 8.65 -76.28 23.58
CA ASN A 23 9.66 -75.30 23.15
C ASN A 23 9.31 -74.65 21.81
N LYS A 24 8.77 -75.44 20.87
CA LYS A 24 8.34 -74.96 19.55
C LYS A 24 7.10 -74.07 19.65
N GLN A 25 6.19 -74.39 20.55
CA GLN A 25 5.01 -73.57 20.85
C GLN A 25 5.40 -72.24 21.48
N ALA A 26 6.36 -72.23 22.41
CA ALA A 26 6.87 -71.00 23.04
C ALA A 26 7.63 -70.11 22.04
N GLU A 27 8.37 -70.69 21.10
CA GLU A 27 9.06 -69.97 20.03
C GLU A 27 8.07 -69.39 19.02
N LEU A 28 7.08 -70.17 18.59
CA LEU A 28 5.96 -69.69 17.76
C LEU A 28 5.16 -68.59 18.45
N GLN A 29 4.94 -68.70 19.77
CA GLN A 29 4.24 -67.66 20.54
C GLN A 29 5.04 -66.35 20.53
N LYS A 30 6.36 -66.42 20.72
CA LYS A 30 7.25 -65.25 20.64
C LYS A 30 7.27 -64.63 19.23
N GLU A 31 7.25 -65.45 18.18
CA GLU A 31 7.14 -64.96 16.82
C GLU A 31 5.79 -64.28 16.58
N VAL A 32 4.69 -64.89 17.03
CA VAL A 32 3.35 -64.29 16.90
C VAL A 32 3.25 -62.98 17.67
N ASP A 33 3.81 -62.90 18.88
CA ASP A 33 3.79 -61.68 19.69
C ASP A 33 4.69 -60.59 19.08
N SER A 34 5.84 -60.97 18.52
CA SER A 34 6.72 -60.07 17.76
C SER A 34 6.01 -59.53 16.50
N LEU A 35 5.38 -60.42 15.72
CA LEU A 35 4.66 -60.06 14.51
C LEU A 35 3.44 -59.20 14.80
N LYS A 36 2.72 -59.45 15.90
CA LYS A 36 1.62 -58.59 16.36
C LYS A 36 2.11 -57.20 16.72
N SER A 37 3.23 -57.11 17.46
CA SER A 37 3.84 -55.82 17.79
C SER A 37 4.27 -55.08 16.52
N GLU A 38 4.89 -55.78 15.57
CA GLU A 38 5.35 -55.20 14.31
C GLU A 38 4.18 -54.73 13.43
N LEU A 39 3.10 -55.50 13.36
CA LEU A 39 1.86 -55.14 12.66
C LEU A 39 1.25 -53.85 13.25
N LEU A 40 1.12 -53.78 14.58
CA LEU A 40 0.61 -52.59 15.29
C LEU A 40 1.47 -51.36 14.97
N THR A 41 2.79 -51.48 15.04
CA THR A 41 3.69 -50.37 14.71
C THR A 41 3.58 -49.93 13.26
N ASN A 42 3.42 -50.87 12.32
CA ASN A 42 3.26 -50.53 10.90
C ASN A 42 1.90 -49.86 10.63
N GLN A 43 0.82 -50.28 11.30
CA GLN A 43 -0.48 -49.62 11.21
C GLN A 43 -0.42 -48.17 11.69
N GLN A 44 0.19 -47.93 12.86
CA GLN A 44 0.33 -46.59 13.42
C GLN A 44 1.19 -45.67 12.55
N VAL A 45 2.28 -46.21 11.96
CA VAL A 45 3.12 -45.47 11.01
C VAL A 45 2.35 -45.13 9.73
N ALA A 46 1.55 -46.06 9.20
CA ALA A 46 0.73 -45.81 8.03
C ALA A 46 -0.34 -44.72 8.28
N GLU A 47 -0.98 -44.75 9.45
CA GLU A 47 -1.95 -43.72 9.87
C GLU A 47 -1.27 -42.36 9.99
N THR A 48 -0.13 -42.29 10.67
CA THR A 48 0.63 -41.04 10.83
C THR A 48 1.11 -40.48 9.48
N LEU A 49 1.51 -41.34 8.53
CA LEU A 49 1.85 -40.92 7.18
C LEU A 49 0.66 -40.31 6.43
N ASN A 50 -0.53 -40.89 6.60
CA ASN A 50 -1.75 -40.35 6.01
C ASN A 50 -2.10 -38.98 6.62
N GLU A 51 -1.99 -38.83 7.94
CA GLU A 51 -2.18 -37.55 8.62
C GLU A 51 -1.20 -36.48 8.14
N VAL A 52 0.09 -36.83 7.99
CA VAL A 52 1.10 -35.92 7.44
C VAL A 52 0.76 -35.50 6.01
N GLY A 53 0.24 -36.42 5.19
CA GLY A 53 -0.24 -36.10 3.84
C GLY A 53 -1.37 -35.06 3.85
N VAL A 54 -2.39 -35.25 4.69
CA VAL A 54 -3.51 -34.31 4.84
C VAL A 54 -3.03 -32.93 5.33
N LEU A 55 -2.05 -32.89 6.23
CA LEU A 55 -1.46 -31.64 6.70
C LEU A 55 -0.67 -30.92 5.59
N LEU A 56 0.09 -31.65 4.78
CA LEU A 56 0.79 -31.08 3.62
C LEU A 56 -0.19 -30.52 2.58
N ASP A 57 -1.29 -31.23 2.30
CA ASP A 57 -2.36 -30.74 1.42
C ASP A 57 -3.01 -29.46 1.99
N SER A 58 -3.18 -29.39 3.31
CA SER A 58 -3.71 -28.21 4.00
C SER A 58 -2.74 -27.03 3.94
N ILE A 59 -1.43 -27.28 4.04
CA ILE A 59 -0.38 -26.28 3.83
C ILE A 59 -0.42 -25.76 2.40
N ASP A 60 -0.53 -26.66 1.41
CA ASP A 60 -0.59 -26.30 -0.01
C ASP A 60 -1.82 -25.46 -0.33
N ASN A 61 -2.99 -25.85 0.20
CA ASN A 61 -4.22 -25.09 -0.01
C ASN A 61 -4.11 -23.67 0.58
N ASN A 62 -3.66 -23.54 1.83
CA ASN A 62 -3.51 -22.23 2.47
C ASN A 62 -2.43 -21.37 1.80
N ARG A 63 -1.32 -21.98 1.35
CA ARG A 63 -0.26 -21.25 0.63
C ARG A 63 -0.76 -20.72 -0.71
N ASN A 64 -1.49 -21.54 -1.47
CA ASN A 64 -2.06 -21.12 -2.75
C ASN A 64 -3.07 -20.00 -2.56
N LEU A 65 -3.91 -20.12 -1.53
CA LEU A 65 -4.88 -19.09 -1.17
C LEU A 65 -4.18 -17.77 -0.80
N LEU A 66 -3.13 -17.81 0.04
CA LEU A 66 -2.31 -16.65 0.37
C LEU A 66 -1.71 -16.00 -0.88
N ARG A 67 -1.24 -16.80 -1.83
CA ARG A 67 -0.67 -16.27 -3.08
C ARG A 67 -1.73 -15.58 -3.93
N THR A 68 -2.93 -16.15 -4.05
CA THR A 68 -4.05 -15.54 -4.75
C THR A 68 -4.48 -14.24 -4.07
N ASP A 69 -4.64 -14.26 -2.75
CA ASP A 69 -4.99 -13.09 -1.94
C ASP A 69 -3.99 -11.94 -2.08
N MET A 70 -2.69 -12.24 -2.19
CA MET A 70 -1.68 -11.21 -2.46
C MET A 70 -1.83 -10.58 -3.85
N LEU A 71 -2.30 -11.33 -4.85
CA LEU A 71 -2.49 -10.83 -6.22
C LEU A 71 -3.80 -10.06 -6.38
N GLU A 72 -4.86 -10.55 -5.74
CA GLU A 72 -6.21 -9.96 -5.84
C GLU A 72 -6.42 -8.81 -4.85
N GLY A 73 -5.56 -8.70 -3.85
CA GLY A 73 -5.67 -7.71 -2.78
C GLY A 73 -6.55 -8.21 -1.64
N THR A 74 -5.93 -8.49 -0.50
CA THR A 74 -6.59 -8.91 0.74
C THR A 74 -6.25 -7.94 1.87
N SER A 75 -6.99 -8.00 2.98
CA SER A 75 -6.60 -7.23 4.17
C SER A 75 -5.37 -7.86 4.83
N TYR A 76 -4.52 -7.00 5.41
CA TYR A 76 -3.33 -7.47 6.14
C TYR A 76 -3.71 -8.42 7.29
N ASP A 77 -4.83 -8.15 7.97
CA ASP A 77 -5.30 -8.98 9.09
C ASP A 77 -5.67 -10.41 8.64
N GLN A 78 -6.32 -10.55 7.49
CA GLN A 78 -6.62 -11.87 6.91
C GLN A 78 -5.35 -12.62 6.52
N TYR A 79 -4.35 -11.92 5.98
CA TYR A 79 -3.05 -12.51 5.69
C TYR A 79 -2.37 -13.02 6.97
N VAL A 80 -2.31 -12.20 8.03
CA VAL A 80 -1.66 -12.56 9.30
C VAL A 80 -2.33 -13.77 9.94
N SER A 81 -3.67 -13.81 9.97
CA SER A 81 -4.42 -14.94 10.50
C SER A 81 -4.07 -16.23 9.76
N ARG A 82 -4.09 -16.20 8.42
CA ARG A 82 -3.76 -17.38 7.60
C ARG A 82 -2.31 -17.79 7.73
N MET A 83 -1.39 -16.83 7.87
CA MET A 83 0.02 -17.14 8.09
C MET A 83 0.24 -17.84 9.43
N HIS A 84 -0.50 -17.44 10.47
CA HIS A 84 -0.47 -18.10 11.77
C HIS A 84 -0.97 -19.55 11.66
N ASP A 85 -2.13 -19.76 11.04
CA ASP A 85 -2.68 -21.11 10.82
C ASP A 85 -1.68 -22.01 10.06
N LEU A 86 -1.02 -21.44 9.06
CA LEU A 86 -0.05 -22.15 8.24
C LEU A 86 1.22 -22.49 9.03
N GLN A 87 1.71 -21.59 9.88
CA GLN A 87 2.81 -21.89 10.80
C GLN A 87 2.46 -23.02 11.78
N ASP A 88 1.21 -23.08 12.25
CA ASP A 88 0.74 -24.14 13.13
C ASP A 88 0.67 -25.49 12.42
N TYR A 89 0.19 -25.53 11.16
CA TYR A 89 0.23 -26.73 10.34
C TYR A 89 1.66 -27.20 10.08
N VAL A 90 2.58 -26.29 9.76
CA VAL A 90 4.00 -26.61 9.55
C VAL A 90 4.59 -27.24 10.82
N LYS A 91 4.45 -26.60 11.98
CA LYS A 91 4.95 -27.13 13.26
C LYS A 91 4.38 -28.51 13.58
N THR A 92 3.08 -28.70 13.35
CA THR A 92 2.41 -29.99 13.58
C THR A 92 2.96 -31.07 12.63
N THR A 93 3.20 -30.70 11.37
CA THR A 93 3.76 -31.60 10.34
C THR A 93 5.21 -31.97 10.67
N GLU A 94 6.03 -31.01 11.07
CA GLU A 94 7.41 -31.22 11.54
C GLU A 94 7.45 -32.21 12.71
N ALA A 95 6.60 -31.99 13.73
CA ALA A 95 6.54 -32.86 14.90
C ALA A 95 6.15 -34.31 14.53
N LYS A 96 5.17 -34.50 13.62
CA LYS A 96 4.76 -35.83 13.16
C LYS A 96 5.83 -36.51 12.32
N ILE A 97 6.54 -35.79 11.45
CA ILE A 97 7.67 -36.33 10.69
C ILE A 97 8.82 -36.75 11.60
N LEU A 98 9.12 -35.96 12.65
CA LEU A 98 10.13 -36.34 13.64
C LEU A 98 9.73 -37.62 14.42
N ALA A 99 8.45 -37.75 14.77
CA ALA A 99 7.93 -38.97 15.40
C ALA A 99 8.00 -40.18 14.47
N LEU A 100 7.72 -40.00 13.17
CA LEU A 100 7.89 -41.02 12.14
C LEU A 100 9.35 -41.43 11.98
N GLU A 101 10.29 -40.48 11.95
CA GLU A 101 11.73 -40.76 11.89
C GLU A 101 12.21 -41.56 13.11
N ALA A 102 11.74 -41.21 14.31
CA ALA A 102 12.07 -41.92 15.54
C ALA A 102 11.53 -43.37 15.52
N SER A 103 10.26 -43.53 15.11
CA SER A 103 9.60 -44.83 15.00
C SER A 103 10.30 -45.72 13.96
N ALA A 104 10.66 -45.16 12.80
CA ALA A 104 11.41 -45.85 11.76
C ALA A 104 12.83 -46.24 12.19
N LYS A 105 13.48 -45.51 13.11
CA LYS A 105 14.78 -45.89 13.68
C LYS A 105 14.67 -47.04 14.69
N SER A 106 13.58 -47.11 15.45
CA SER A 106 13.36 -48.16 16.46
C SER A 106 13.02 -49.54 15.88
N SER A 107 12.48 -49.59 14.65
CA SER A 107 12.06 -50.85 13.99
C SER A 107 12.79 -51.06 12.66
N LYS A 108 13.49 -52.18 12.53
CA LYS A 108 14.34 -52.49 11.37
C LYS A 108 13.54 -52.74 10.08
N SER A 109 12.30 -53.21 10.17
CA SER A 109 11.43 -53.41 8.99
C SER A 109 10.72 -52.12 8.59
N THR A 110 10.17 -51.36 9.55
CA THR A 110 9.56 -50.04 9.34
C THR A 110 10.56 -49.09 8.71
N SER A 111 11.84 -49.13 9.15
CA SER A 111 12.94 -48.39 8.53
C SER A 111 13.07 -48.66 7.02
N ARG A 112 13.06 -49.93 6.61
CA ARG A 112 13.22 -50.30 5.19
C ARG A 112 12.02 -49.91 4.35
N ASN A 113 10.82 -49.98 4.93
CA ASN A 113 9.57 -49.80 4.20
C ASN A 113 9.20 -48.31 4.02
N TYR A 114 9.57 -47.44 4.97
CA TYR A 114 9.08 -46.05 4.99
C TYR A 114 10.18 -44.97 4.94
N ALA A 115 11.47 -45.31 5.00
CA ALA A 115 12.54 -44.30 5.03
C ALA A 115 12.55 -43.36 3.82
N SER A 116 12.27 -43.87 2.61
CA SER A 116 12.20 -43.04 1.40
C SER A 116 11.02 -42.06 1.46
N THR A 117 9.86 -42.52 1.91
CA THR A 117 8.65 -41.70 2.06
C THR A 117 8.85 -40.61 3.11
N ILE A 118 9.38 -40.94 4.28
CA ILE A 118 9.67 -39.98 5.35
C ILE A 118 10.66 -38.91 4.86
N LYS A 119 11.72 -39.33 4.15
CA LYS A 119 12.69 -38.41 3.55
C LYS A 119 12.03 -37.48 2.53
N LYS A 120 11.12 -38.00 1.71
CA LYS A 120 10.37 -37.21 0.73
C LYS A 120 9.48 -36.17 1.41
N LEU A 121 8.69 -36.57 2.40
CA LEU A 121 7.80 -35.66 3.15
C LEU A 121 8.57 -34.54 3.84
N LYS A 122 9.75 -34.86 4.38
CA LYS A 122 10.65 -33.87 4.97
C LYS A 122 11.14 -32.85 3.94
N SER A 123 11.57 -33.32 2.78
CA SER A 123 12.00 -32.43 1.68
C SER A 123 10.86 -31.55 1.20
N GLU A 124 9.66 -32.10 1.03
CA GLU A 124 8.47 -31.34 0.62
C GLU A 124 8.11 -30.26 1.65
N LEU A 125 8.20 -30.58 2.94
CA LEU A 125 7.97 -29.60 4.01
C LEU A 125 9.04 -28.50 4.03
N GLU A 126 10.31 -28.85 3.85
CA GLU A 126 11.42 -27.88 3.76
C GLU A 126 11.21 -26.91 2.58
N ASP A 127 10.82 -27.43 1.42
CA ASP A 127 10.48 -26.61 0.24
C ASP A 127 9.32 -25.65 0.55
N ARG A 128 8.27 -26.14 1.22
CA ARG A 128 7.14 -25.30 1.62
C ARG A 128 7.53 -24.23 2.62
N ASN A 129 8.39 -24.56 3.59
CA ASN A 129 8.88 -23.59 4.57
C ASN A 129 9.68 -22.47 3.90
N SER A 130 10.49 -22.82 2.90
CA SER A 130 11.24 -21.85 2.09
C SER A 130 10.29 -20.92 1.32
N GLU A 131 9.28 -21.46 0.63
CA GLU A 131 8.29 -20.65 -0.09
C GLU A 131 7.51 -19.71 0.85
N LEU A 132 7.19 -20.16 2.07
CA LEU A 132 6.51 -19.33 3.06
C LEU A 132 7.35 -18.15 3.54
N ALA A 133 8.65 -18.37 3.75
CA ALA A 133 9.57 -17.29 4.11
C ALA A 133 9.61 -16.21 3.01
N VAL A 134 9.63 -16.62 1.73
CA VAL A 134 9.56 -15.69 0.60
C VAL A 134 8.23 -14.92 0.58
N LEU A 135 7.10 -15.58 0.84
CA LEU A 135 5.80 -14.92 0.91
C LEU A 135 5.73 -13.90 2.07
N GLN A 136 6.30 -14.23 3.24
CA GLN A 136 6.38 -13.31 4.38
C GLN A 136 7.22 -12.08 4.08
N GLU A 137 8.36 -12.26 3.40
CA GLU A 137 9.22 -11.16 2.97
C GLU A 137 8.50 -10.26 1.97
N GLN A 138 7.82 -10.84 0.97
CA GLN A 138 7.06 -10.09 -0.04
C GLN A 138 5.96 -9.24 0.59
N VAL A 139 5.19 -9.79 1.53
CA VAL A 139 4.14 -9.03 2.21
C VAL A 139 4.71 -7.91 3.06
N THR A 140 5.82 -8.16 3.77
CA THR A 140 6.49 -7.13 4.55
C THR A 140 6.98 -5.99 3.66
N ARG A 141 7.55 -6.33 2.50
CA ARG A 141 7.97 -5.34 1.50
C ARG A 141 6.78 -4.52 0.97
N TYR A 142 5.70 -5.18 0.53
CA TYR A 142 4.52 -4.49 0.02
C TYR A 142 3.84 -3.60 1.08
N ARG A 143 3.85 -4.03 2.34
CA ARG A 143 3.38 -3.19 3.45
C ARG A 143 4.21 -1.91 3.57
N ASN A 144 5.53 -2.04 3.61
CA ASN A 144 6.41 -0.87 3.73
C ASN A 144 6.28 0.06 2.52
N GLU A 145 6.16 -0.49 1.31
CA GLU A 145 5.91 0.29 0.09
C GLU A 145 4.57 1.03 0.16
N ASN A 146 3.49 0.35 0.60
CA ASN A 146 2.18 0.98 0.77
C ASN A 146 2.20 2.08 1.84
N ASP A 147 2.84 1.85 3.00
CA ASP A 147 2.94 2.86 4.07
C ASP A 147 3.70 4.11 3.58
N ASN A 148 4.78 3.92 2.82
CA ASN A 148 5.52 5.02 2.20
C ASN A 148 4.70 5.77 1.14
N LEU A 149 3.92 5.05 0.33
CA LEU A 149 3.03 5.65 -0.66
C LEU A 149 1.92 6.46 0.02
N VAL A 150 1.32 5.94 1.08
CA VAL A 150 0.31 6.67 1.88
C VAL A 150 0.90 7.98 2.39
N HIS A 151 2.09 7.93 2.99
CA HIS A 151 2.75 9.14 3.48
C HIS A 151 3.06 10.15 2.37
N THR A 152 3.53 9.66 1.22
CA THR A 152 3.81 10.51 0.05
C THR A 152 2.54 11.19 -0.46
N VAL A 153 1.42 10.46 -0.54
CA VAL A 153 0.13 11.01 -0.95
C VAL A 153 -0.38 12.04 0.04
N GLU A 154 -0.21 11.83 1.35
CA GLU A 154 -0.57 12.81 2.37
C GLU A 154 0.24 14.10 2.24
N LEU A 155 1.55 14.00 2.02
CA LEU A 155 2.42 15.16 1.79
C LEU A 155 2.01 15.92 0.52
N GLN A 156 1.76 15.20 -0.58
CA GLN A 156 1.30 15.82 -1.83
C GLN A 156 -0.07 16.50 -1.67
N LYS A 157 -0.98 15.91 -0.89
CA LYS A 157 -2.28 16.50 -0.60
C LYS A 157 -2.14 17.80 0.22
N ALA A 158 -1.24 17.81 1.20
CA ALA A 158 -0.94 19.01 1.99
C ALA A 158 -0.34 20.12 1.11
N GLU A 159 0.66 19.77 0.28
CA GLU A 159 1.28 20.72 -0.66
C GLU A 159 0.26 21.28 -1.65
N LEU A 160 -0.62 20.45 -2.20
CA LEU A 160 -1.66 20.89 -3.12
C LEU A 160 -2.64 21.85 -2.44
N SER A 161 -3.01 21.58 -1.19
CA SER A 161 -3.86 22.49 -0.41
C SER A 161 -3.21 23.85 -0.18
N GLU A 162 -1.91 23.87 0.13
CA GLU A 162 -1.15 25.11 0.31
C GLU A 162 -1.06 25.92 -1.00
N ARG A 163 -0.75 25.24 -2.10
CA ARG A 163 -0.68 25.87 -3.43
C ARG A 163 -2.03 26.44 -3.87
N LEU A 164 -3.15 25.77 -3.58
CA LEU A 164 -4.49 26.29 -3.85
C LEU A 164 -4.76 27.57 -3.05
N ALA A 165 -4.42 27.60 -1.76
CA ALA A 165 -4.56 28.81 -0.94
C ALA A 165 -3.70 29.98 -1.46
N GLN A 166 -2.48 29.67 -1.94
CA GLN A 166 -1.60 30.67 -2.55
C GLN A 166 -2.17 31.23 -3.87
N LEU A 167 -2.77 30.38 -4.70
CA LEU A 167 -3.43 30.81 -5.93
C LEU A 167 -4.63 31.73 -5.62
N ASP A 168 -5.46 31.37 -4.64
CA ASP A 168 -6.59 32.19 -4.22
C ASP A 168 -6.14 33.57 -3.71
N SER A 169 -5.10 33.60 -2.88
CA SER A 169 -4.49 34.84 -2.40
C SER A 169 -3.96 35.70 -3.56
N SER A 170 -3.25 35.07 -4.51
CA SER A 170 -2.71 35.78 -5.68
C SER A 170 -3.82 36.31 -6.59
N GLY A 171 -4.91 35.56 -6.77
CA GLY A 171 -6.10 36.01 -7.50
C GLY A 171 -6.73 37.26 -6.87
N ASN A 172 -6.86 37.28 -5.55
CA ASN A 172 -7.37 38.45 -4.83
C ASN A 172 -6.44 39.67 -4.94
N GLN A 173 -5.12 39.45 -4.97
CA GLN A 173 -4.15 40.52 -5.20
C GLN A 173 -4.26 41.10 -6.61
N ILE A 174 -4.43 40.26 -7.63
CA ILE A 174 -4.64 40.70 -9.02
C ILE A 174 -5.88 41.59 -9.11
N ILE A 175 -7.02 41.15 -8.56
CA ILE A 175 -8.26 41.94 -8.54
C ILE A 175 -8.06 43.29 -7.84
N THR A 176 -7.30 43.30 -6.73
CA THR A 176 -6.99 44.55 -6.01
C THR A 176 -6.15 45.50 -6.86
N LEU A 177 -5.11 44.98 -7.53
CA LEU A 177 -4.25 45.77 -8.41
C LEU A 177 -5.00 46.29 -9.64
N GLU A 178 -5.87 45.48 -10.25
CA GLU A 178 -6.72 45.91 -11.36
C GLU A 178 -7.61 47.08 -10.96
N ASN A 179 -8.27 47.00 -9.81
CA ASN A 179 -9.08 48.10 -9.28
C ASN A 179 -8.25 49.37 -9.01
N GLN A 180 -7.02 49.23 -8.50
CA GLN A 180 -6.11 50.35 -8.28
C GLN A 180 -5.68 50.99 -9.62
N ILE A 181 -5.39 50.19 -10.63
CA ILE A 181 -5.04 50.66 -11.98
C ILE A 181 -6.20 51.45 -12.57
N ASP A 182 -7.43 50.93 -12.50
CA ASP A 182 -8.61 51.60 -13.02
C ASP A 182 -8.86 52.94 -12.32
N GLN A 183 -8.72 52.97 -10.99
CA GLN A 183 -8.79 54.22 -10.21
C GLN A 183 -7.71 55.21 -10.62
N MET A 184 -6.46 54.77 -10.79
CA MET A 184 -5.36 55.63 -11.24
C MET A 184 -5.60 56.20 -12.63
N ILE A 185 -6.14 55.40 -13.57
CA ILE A 185 -6.47 55.86 -14.92
C ILE A 185 -7.56 56.94 -14.87
N VAL A 186 -8.62 56.73 -14.06
CA VAL A 186 -9.68 57.72 -13.88
C VAL A 186 -9.13 59.00 -13.27
N GLN A 187 -8.35 58.89 -12.18
CA GLN A 187 -7.74 60.04 -11.53
C GLN A 187 -6.80 60.81 -12.48
N SER A 188 -5.97 60.10 -13.24
CA SER A 188 -5.07 60.73 -14.21
C SER A 188 -5.81 61.52 -15.30
N LYS A 189 -6.97 61.02 -15.77
CA LYS A 189 -7.82 61.77 -16.71
C LYS A 189 -8.38 63.04 -16.07
N ILE A 190 -8.86 62.96 -14.83
CA ILE A 190 -9.36 64.11 -14.08
C ILE A 190 -8.26 65.15 -13.91
N ASP A 191 -7.08 64.75 -13.45
CA ASP A 191 -5.93 65.63 -13.23
C ASP A 191 -5.47 66.32 -14.52
N GLN A 192 -5.43 65.57 -15.64
CA GLN A 192 -5.12 66.13 -16.96
C GLN A 192 -6.17 67.17 -17.38
N GLY A 193 -7.45 66.85 -17.25
CA GLY A 193 -8.54 67.79 -17.54
C GLY A 193 -8.45 69.06 -16.70
N GLU A 194 -8.18 68.94 -15.40
CA GLU A 194 -8.01 70.07 -14.50
C GLU A 194 -6.77 70.91 -14.85
N ALA A 195 -5.63 70.28 -15.14
CA ALA A 195 -4.41 70.98 -15.52
C ALA A 195 -4.60 71.81 -16.80
N TYR A 196 -5.24 71.24 -17.82
CA TYR A 196 -5.57 71.98 -19.06
C TYR A 196 -6.54 73.13 -18.78
N PHE A 197 -7.55 72.91 -17.95
CA PHE A 197 -8.53 73.94 -17.59
C PHE A 197 -7.91 75.12 -16.84
N LEU A 198 -7.08 74.85 -15.83
CA LEU A 198 -6.37 75.88 -15.07
C LEU A 198 -5.40 76.67 -15.97
N ARG A 199 -4.70 75.98 -16.88
CA ARG A 199 -3.84 76.62 -17.86
C ARG A 199 -4.65 77.52 -18.81
N ALA A 200 -5.80 77.05 -19.30
CA ALA A 200 -6.69 77.83 -20.15
C ALA A 200 -7.18 79.11 -19.45
N GLN A 201 -7.61 79.01 -18.19
CA GLN A 201 -8.01 80.18 -17.38
C GLN A 201 -6.89 81.20 -17.22
N ALA A 202 -5.66 80.74 -16.99
CA ALA A 202 -4.51 81.62 -16.88
C ALA A 202 -4.23 82.36 -18.21
N VAL A 203 -4.29 81.65 -19.34
CA VAL A 203 -4.10 82.23 -20.68
C VAL A 203 -5.22 83.21 -21.04
N GLU A 204 -6.48 82.87 -20.75
CA GLU A 204 -7.64 83.75 -20.94
C GLU A 204 -7.47 85.06 -20.13
N THR A 205 -7.05 84.94 -18.87
CA THR A 205 -6.77 86.10 -18.00
C THR A 205 -5.69 87.02 -18.58
N VAL A 206 -4.65 86.46 -19.22
CA VAL A 206 -3.60 87.23 -19.91
C VAL A 206 -4.17 87.93 -21.15
N ALA A 207 -5.01 87.25 -21.93
CA ALA A 207 -5.67 87.85 -23.08
C ALA A 207 -6.55 89.05 -22.65
N ASP A 208 -7.33 88.91 -21.58
CA ASP A 208 -8.20 89.97 -21.09
C ASP A 208 -7.44 91.17 -20.51
N LYS A 209 -6.25 90.94 -19.92
CA LYS A 209 -5.33 92.01 -19.51
C LYS A 209 -4.69 92.75 -20.70
N THR A 210 -4.67 92.16 -21.90
CA THR A 210 -4.09 92.77 -23.10
C THR A 210 -5.06 93.77 -23.73
N ARG A 211 -4.81 95.07 -23.56
CA ARG A 211 -5.71 96.17 -24.03
C ARG A 211 -5.37 96.76 -25.40
N PHE A 212 -4.08 96.87 -25.74
CA PHE A 212 -3.62 97.67 -26.89
C PHE A 212 -3.00 96.85 -28.04
N ALA A 213 -3.21 95.53 -28.06
CA ALA A 213 -2.72 94.65 -29.12
C ALA A 213 -3.81 93.64 -29.55
N PRO A 214 -4.76 94.05 -30.42
CA PRO A 214 -5.93 93.23 -30.77
C PRO A 214 -5.58 91.88 -31.40
N ARG A 215 -4.57 91.85 -32.28
CA ARG A 215 -4.12 90.61 -32.93
C ARG A 215 -3.58 89.59 -31.93
N LYS A 216 -2.67 90.03 -31.04
CA LYS A 216 -2.12 89.17 -29.97
C LYS A 216 -3.22 88.71 -29.02
N LYS A 217 -4.17 89.58 -28.69
CA LYS A 217 -5.32 89.22 -27.86
C LYS A 217 -6.16 88.11 -28.48
N ARG A 218 -6.40 88.16 -29.80
CA ARG A 218 -7.12 87.10 -30.51
C ARG A 218 -6.33 85.80 -30.52
N GLU A 219 -5.04 85.84 -30.84
CA GLU A 219 -4.13 84.68 -30.82
C GLU A 219 -4.10 84.01 -29.42
N THR A 220 -4.01 84.79 -28.33
CA THR A 220 -4.05 84.26 -26.96
C THR A 220 -5.42 83.68 -26.58
N ARG A 221 -6.52 84.21 -27.13
CA ARG A 221 -7.87 83.64 -26.95
C ARG A 221 -8.05 82.34 -27.71
N GLU A 222 -7.49 82.24 -28.92
CA GLU A 222 -7.45 81.00 -29.69
C GLU A 222 -6.66 79.92 -28.93
N GLU A 223 -5.52 80.27 -28.33
CA GLU A 223 -4.75 79.35 -27.47
C GLU A 223 -5.55 78.90 -26.24
N ALA A 224 -6.23 79.82 -25.54
CA ALA A 224 -7.10 79.46 -24.41
C ALA A 224 -8.25 78.54 -24.85
N LEU A 225 -8.85 78.79 -26.02
CA LEU A 225 -9.93 77.97 -26.58
C LEU A 225 -9.47 76.52 -26.84
N GLU A 226 -8.29 76.33 -27.42
CA GLU A 226 -7.73 74.99 -27.65
C GLU A 226 -7.45 74.25 -26.32
N LEU A 227 -6.94 74.95 -25.31
CA LEU A 227 -6.72 74.36 -23.99
C LEU A 227 -8.04 73.98 -23.29
N TYR A 228 -9.09 74.78 -23.42
CA TYR A 228 -10.42 74.41 -22.91
C TYR A 228 -11.01 73.21 -23.67
N ARG A 229 -10.81 73.11 -24.99
CA ARG A 229 -11.22 71.92 -25.77
C ARG A 229 -10.50 70.66 -25.30
N LEU A 230 -9.21 70.74 -25.00
CA LEU A 230 -8.45 69.65 -24.41
C LEU A 230 -8.99 69.28 -23.02
N ALA A 231 -9.26 70.26 -22.15
CA ALA A 231 -9.87 70.01 -20.84
C ALA A 231 -11.23 69.29 -20.95
N ALA A 232 -12.09 69.73 -21.89
CA ALA A 232 -13.38 69.10 -22.17
C ALA A 232 -13.21 67.66 -22.69
N PHE A 233 -12.23 67.42 -23.57
CA PHE A 233 -11.89 66.08 -24.07
C PHE A 233 -11.51 65.12 -22.94
N TYR A 234 -10.82 65.60 -21.91
CA TYR A 234 -10.51 64.82 -20.70
C TYR A 234 -11.67 64.73 -19.69
N GLY A 235 -12.84 65.31 -20.00
CA GLY A 235 -14.06 65.18 -19.21
C GLY A 235 -14.33 66.32 -18.23
N LYS A 236 -13.60 67.44 -18.29
CA LYS A 236 -13.86 68.62 -17.44
C LYS A 236 -15.07 69.39 -18.00
N SER A 237 -16.26 69.09 -17.48
CA SER A 237 -17.53 69.69 -17.91
C SER A 237 -17.60 71.22 -17.80
N GLU A 238 -16.86 71.80 -16.85
CA GLU A 238 -16.74 73.26 -16.67
C GLU A 238 -16.08 73.97 -17.87
N ALA A 239 -15.37 73.24 -18.74
CA ALA A 239 -14.73 73.80 -19.93
C ALA A 239 -15.73 74.14 -21.05
N GLU A 240 -16.82 73.38 -21.18
CA GLU A 240 -17.85 73.57 -22.23
C GLU A 240 -18.44 74.98 -22.28
N PRO A 241 -18.95 75.57 -21.17
CA PRO A 241 -19.45 76.95 -21.20
C PRO A 241 -18.37 77.97 -21.56
N LYS A 242 -17.10 77.71 -21.19
CA LYS A 242 -15.97 78.58 -21.51
C LYS A 242 -15.57 78.53 -22.98
N ILE A 243 -15.66 77.36 -23.60
CA ILE A 243 -15.49 77.17 -25.04
C ILE A 243 -16.49 78.05 -25.81
N GLU A 244 -17.77 77.97 -25.44
CA GLU A 244 -18.82 78.75 -26.10
C GLU A 244 -18.67 80.25 -25.87
N GLU A 245 -18.31 80.67 -24.66
CA GLU A 245 -18.02 82.07 -24.34
C GLU A 245 -16.85 82.63 -25.19
N LEU A 246 -15.76 81.88 -25.33
CA LEU A 246 -14.58 82.30 -26.09
C LEU A 246 -14.82 82.31 -27.60
N LYS A 247 -15.58 81.35 -28.14
CA LYS A 247 -15.99 81.36 -29.56
C LYS A 247 -16.75 82.62 -29.93
N GLY A 248 -17.57 83.16 -29.03
CA GLY A 248 -18.29 84.43 -29.25
C GLY A 248 -17.42 85.68 -29.16
N LYS A 249 -16.19 85.58 -28.65
CA LYS A 249 -15.26 86.71 -28.38
C LYS A 249 -14.07 86.78 -29.35
N ILE A 250 -13.91 85.78 -30.22
CA ILE A 250 -12.85 85.64 -31.23
C ILE A 250 -13.42 86.07 -32.58
#